data_AF-A0A950KTG2-F1
#
_entry.id   AF-A0A950KTG2-F1
#
_cell.length_a   1.000
_cell.length_b   1.000
_cell.length_c   1.000
_cell.angle_alpha   90.00
_cell.angle_beta   90.00
_cell.angle_gamma   90.00
#
_symmetry.space_group_name_H-M   'P 1'
#
loop_
_entity.id
_entity.type
_entity.pdbx_description
1 polymer ?
#
loop_
_entity_poly.entity_id
_entity_poly.type
_entity_poly.pdbx_seq_one_letter_code
_entity_poly.pdbx_strand_id
1 'polypeptide(L)' 'MGHVIRMLEGPLAPLPCASKTAYERCEDCPDEKTCGVRLLMKQVRDQTAAILDSASFADMLKLSRSARPGKGHRTALLAH' A
#
# COMPACT_ATOMS: atom_id res chain seq x y z
N MET A 1 -0.66 -8.34 4.75
CA MET A 1 0.40 -8.11 3.74
C MET A 1 1.41 -7.06 4.16
N GLY A 2 1.02 -6.08 4.98
CA GLY A 2 1.90 -4.98 5.36
C GLY A 2 3.17 -5.41 6.11
N HIS A 3 3.21 -6.56 6.81
CA HIS A 3 4.48 -7.08 7.34
C HIS A 3 5.49 -7.40 6.24
N VAL A 4 5.06 -8.08 5.17
CA VAL A 4 5.93 -8.42 4.03
C VAL A 4 6.44 -7.14 3.36
N ILE A 5 5.55 -6.18 3.10
CA ILE A 5 5.96 -4.91 2.49
C ILE A 5 6.98 -4.16 3.36
N ARG A 6 6.76 -4.11 4.68
CA ARG A 6 7.71 -3.47 5.61
C ARG A 6 9.08 -4.15 5.64
N MET A 7 9.15 -5.46 5.44
CA MET A 7 10.43 -6.18 5.35
C MET A 7 11.19 -5.86 4.06
N LEU A 8 10.48 -5.57 2.96
CA LEU A 8 11.10 -5.31 1.66
C LEU A 8 11.45 -3.83 1.45
N GLU A 9 10.49 -2.95 1.72
CA GLU A 9 10.58 -1.51 1.42
C GLU A 9 10.99 -0.67 2.63
N GLY A 10 10.96 -1.27 3.83
CA GLY A 10 11.18 -0.55 5.08
C GLY A 10 9.92 0.20 5.56
N PRO A 11 10.07 1.35 6.25
CA PRO A 11 8.97 2.09 6.87
C PRO A 11 7.89 2.56 5.88
N LEU A 12 6.62 2.34 6.20
CA LEU A 12 5.47 2.73 5.36
C LEU A 12 5.08 4.22 5.45
N ALA A 13 6.04 5.13 5.44
CA ALA A 13 5.76 6.56 5.62
C ALA A 13 6.16 7.40 4.39
N PRO A 14 5.27 8.26 3.87
CA PRO A 14 5.61 9.14 2.74
C PRO A 14 6.70 10.18 3.05
N LEU A 15 6.88 10.52 4.33
CA LEU A 15 7.91 11.42 4.81
C LEU A 15 8.59 10.81 6.06
N PRO A 16 9.90 11.05 6.25
CA PRO A 16 10.62 10.59 7.44
C PRO A 16 9.98 11.11 8.74
N CYS A 17 9.54 12.37 8.72
CA CYS A 17 8.90 13.00 9.86
C CYS A 17 7.55 12.32 10.17
N ALA A 18 6.84 11.85 9.16
CA ALA A 18 5.61 11.09 9.33
C ALA A 18 5.86 9.61 9.70
N SER A 19 7.09 9.12 9.85
CA SER A 19 7.35 7.70 10.16
C SER A 19 7.11 7.35 11.63
N LYS A 20 6.72 6.10 11.90
CA LYS A 20 6.65 5.51 13.27
C LYS A 20 7.93 4.77 13.65
N THR A 21 8.63 4.18 12.67
CA THR A 21 9.75 3.25 12.90
C THR A 21 11.10 3.78 12.40
N ALA A 22 11.09 4.87 11.62
CA ALA A 22 12.28 5.59 11.18
C ALA A 22 11.98 7.09 11.16
N TYR A 23 11.62 7.63 12.32
CA TYR A 23 11.32 9.04 12.47
C TYR A 23 12.59 9.87 12.25
N GLU A 24 12.47 10.92 11.44
CA GLU A 24 13.47 11.97 11.31
C GLU A 24 12.78 13.32 11.20
N ARG A 25 13.32 14.32 11.89
CA ARG A 25 12.72 15.66 11.90
C ARG A 25 12.80 16.29 10.51
N CYS A 26 11.71 16.93 10.10
CA CYS A 26 11.66 17.71 8.86
C CYS A 26 12.28 19.11 9.09
N GLU A 27 13.21 19.54 8.23
CA GLU A 27 13.83 20.88 8.30
C GLU A 27 12.82 21.98 7.93
N ASP A 28 11.90 21.67 7.01
CA ASP A 28 10.85 22.58 6.54
C ASP A 28 9.69 22.77 7.52
N CYS A 29 9.78 22.21 8.73
CA CYS A 29 8.72 22.23 9.74
C CYS A 29 9.10 23.23 10.84
N PRO A 30 8.52 24.45 10.86
CA PRO A 30 8.74 25.41 11.94
C PRO A 30 8.31 24.83 13.30
N ASP A 31 7.16 24.15 13.31
CA ASP A 31 6.68 23.37 14.45
C ASP A 31 5.95 22.10 13.96
N GLU A 32 6.45 20.94 14.36
CA GLU A 32 5.86 19.66 13.97
C GLU A 32 4.48 19.39 14.60
N LYS A 33 4.10 20.08 15.68
CA LYS A 33 2.77 19.94 16.27
C LYS A 33 1.70 20.60 15.42
N THR A 34 2.07 21.63 14.67
CA THR A 34 1.17 22.45 13.86
C THR A 34 1.42 22.33 12.36
N CYS A 35 2.47 21.61 11.94
CA CYS A 35 2.76 21.34 10.53
C CYS A 35 1.67 20.49 9.86
N GLY A 36 0.81 21.14 9.08
CA GLY A 36 -0.30 20.50 8.36
C GLY A 36 0.15 19.37 7.43
N VAL A 37 1.31 19.52 6.78
CA VAL A 37 1.89 18.49 5.90
C VAL A 37 2.21 17.21 6.70
N ARG A 38 2.89 17.35 7.85
CA ARG A 38 3.21 16.21 8.73
C ARG A 38 1.94 15.53 9.23
N LEU A 39 0.95 16.30 9.66
CA LEU A 39 -0.32 15.76 10.17
C LEU A 39 -1.06 14.98 9.08
N LEU A 40 -1.17 15.52 7.87
CA LEU A 40 -1.77 14.84 6.74
C LEU A 40 -0.98 13.57 6.36
N MET A 41 0.35 13.64 6.29
CA MET A 41 1.18 12.48 5.95
C MET A 41 1.14 11.37 7.00
N LYS A 42 0.90 11.69 8.29
CA LYS A 42 0.60 10.68 9.31
C LYS A 42 -0.71 9.95 9.01
N GLN A 43 -1.75 10.66 8.58
CA GLN A 43 -3.02 10.06 8.19
C GLN A 43 -2.84 9.16 6.96
N VAL A 44 -2.14 9.63 5.92
CA VAL A 44 -1.83 8.83 4.73
C VAL A 44 -1.08 7.56 5.11
N ARG A 45 -0.02 7.65 5.93
CA ARG A 45 0.70 6.48 6.46
C ARG A 45 -0.24 5.50 7.14
N ASP A 46 -1.10 5.97 8.05
CA ASP A 46 -1.97 5.10 8.83
C ASP A 46 -3.04 4.41 7.95
N GLN A 47 -3.58 5.10 6.95
CA GLN A 47 -4.51 4.51 5.99
C GLN A 47 -3.83 3.50 5.06
N THR A 48 -2.64 3.80 4.56
CA THR A 48 -1.84 2.86 3.77
C THR A 48 -1.52 1.59 4.58
N ALA A 49 -1.10 1.76 5.84
CA ALA A 49 -0.86 0.64 6.74
C ALA A 49 -2.12 -0.21 6.95
N ALA A 50 -3.28 0.42 7.21
CA ALA A 50 -4.54 -0.29 7.41
C ALA A 50 -4.93 -1.14 6.18
N ILE A 51 -4.80 -0.58 4.97
CA ILE A 51 -5.06 -1.31 3.72
C ILE A 51 -4.14 -2.53 3.61
N LEU A 52 -2.82 -2.32 3.75
CA LEU A 52 -1.84 -3.40 3.58
C LEU A 52 -1.93 -4.46 4.69
N ASP A 53 -2.25 -4.06 5.91
CA ASP A 53 -2.37 -4.96 7.06
C ASP A 53 -3.65 -5.81 6.97
N SER A 54 -4.71 -5.29 6.35
CA SER A 54 -5.95 -6.04 6.09
C SER A 54 -5.87 -7.01 4.90
N ALA A 55 -4.93 -6.82 3.97
CA ALA A 55 -4.84 -7.63 2.76
C ALA A 55 -4.07 -8.95 2.97
N SER A 56 -4.52 -10.02 2.31
CA SER A 56 -3.81 -11.32 2.20
C SER A 56 -3.28 -11.58 0.78
N PHE A 57 -2.40 -12.58 0.63
CA PHE A 57 -2.00 -13.06 -0.71
C PHE A 57 -3.19 -13.56 -1.53
N ALA A 58 -4.18 -14.18 -0.89
CA ALA A 58 -5.38 -14.65 -1.57
C ALA A 58 -6.19 -13.48 -2.16
N ASP A 59 -6.26 -12.34 -1.47
CA ASP A 59 -6.96 -11.16 -1.98
C ASP A 59 -6.21 -10.54 -3.16
N MET A 60 -4.88 -10.54 -3.16
CA MET A 60 -4.07 -10.14 -4.32
C MET A 60 -4.32 -11.05 -5.52
N LEU A 61 -4.45 -12.37 -5.32
CA LEU A 61 -4.81 -13.29 -6.39
C LEU A 61 -6.20 -12.99 -6.95
N LYS A 62 -7.19 -12.70 -6.10
CA LYS A 62 -8.54 -12.30 -6.54
C LYS A 62 -8.51 -11.00 -7.34
N LEU A 63 -7.77 -9.99 -6.88
CA LEU A 63 -7.58 -8.71 -7.58
C LEU A 63 -6.98 -8.94 -8.99
N SER A 64 -5.90 -9.72 -9.08
CA SER A 64 -5.25 -10.01 -10.37
C SER A 64 -6.15 -10.79 -11.34
N ARG A 65 -6.96 -11.73 -10.83
CA ARG A 65 -7.92 -12.49 -11.66
C ARG A 65 -9.03 -11.58 -12.18
N SER A 66 -9.53 -10.68 -11.34
CA SER A 66 -10.59 -9.74 -11.71
C SER A 66 -10.11 -8.71 -12.74
N ALA A 67 -8.82 -8.34 -12.69
CA ALA A 67 -8.21 -7.40 -13.64
C ALA A 67 -7.79 -8.04 -14.97
N ARG A 68 -7.69 -9.38 -15.07
CA ARG A 68 -7.34 -10.04 -16.33
C ARG A 68 -8.52 -9.96 -17.30
N PRO A 69 -8.33 -9.45 -18.53
CA PRO A 69 -9.35 -9.60 -19.56
C PRO A 69 -9.59 -11.10 -19.79
N GLY A 70 -10.87 -11.49 -19.84
CA GLY A 70 -11.26 -12.88 -20.01
C GLY A 70 -10.58 -13.49 -21.23
N LYS A 71 -9.75 -14.52 -21.02
CA LYS A 71 -9.29 -15.33 -22.16
C LYS A 71 -10.53 -16.01 -22.72
N GLY A 72 -11.02 -15.54 -23.87
CA GLY A 72 -12.06 -16.22 -24.62
C GLY A 72 -11.67 -17.68 -24.81
N HIS A 73 -12.30 -18.56 -24.05
CA HIS A 73 -12.17 -19.99 -24.23
C HIS A 73 -12.91 -20.31 -25.53
N ARG A 74 -12.22 -20.29 -26.68
CA ARG A 74 -12.72 -20.97 -27.86
C ARG A 74 -12.66 -22.45 -27.51
N THR A 75 -13.75 -22.98 -26.96
CA THR A 75 -14.05 -24.40 -27.03
C THR A 75 -13.92 -24.76 -28.50
N ALA A 76 -12.85 -25.45 -28.87
CA ALA A 76 -12.78 -26.13 -30.15
C ALA A 76 -13.87 -27.21 -30.08
N LEU A 77 -15.05 -26.82 -30.53
CA LEU A 77 -16.21 -27.68 -30.70
C LEU A 77 -15.76 -28.79 -31.65
N LEU A 78 -15.87 -30.03 -31.18
CA LEU A 78 -15.85 -31.23 -31.99
C LEU A 78 -16.79 -31.02 -33.19
N ALA A 79 -16.25 -31.06 -34.40
CA ALA A 79 -17.03 -31.17 -35.62
C ALA A 79 -16.22 -31.99 -36.63
N HIS A 80 -16.58 -33.28 -36.66
CA HIS A 80 -16.42 -34.28 -37.72
C HIS A 80 -15.02 -34.55 -38.29
#